data_AF-A0A356EF89-F1
#
_entry.id   AF-A0A356EF89-F1
#
_cell.length_a   1.000
_cell.length_b   1.000
_cell.length_c   1.000
_cell.angle_alpha   90.00
_cell.angle_beta   90.00
_cell.angle_gamma   90.00
#
_symmetry.space_group_name_H-M   'P 1'
#
loop_
_entity.id
_entity.type
_entity.pdbx_description
1 polymer ?
#
loop_
_entity_poly.entity_id
_entity_poly.type
_entity_poly.pdbx_seq_one_letter_code
_entity_poly.pdbx_strand_id
1 'polypeptide(L)'
;MDTMQEITNQTVLELVRRLDGVEKATESMYLDLGRIFPAIKSAIDESARQTEAGIKNILTAYRHGASLEQAKRRMDDFIEDSTRFFNKSASKEQSFVSIVEESISELTQLDDIINHVRLDSEEMELVSLNAMTVALKSGSAGKAFSVITDELKRLSSRTIIHANELAVVGSDLLAHLARLRTELGSLETDRGNFFNSITEALTSGFRQLDEQVMAVAEEYRTLAATVVTVRGPVIEIMQGVQVQDIIRQSLDHVRLSLKAVTLEDGPHGMTRADVPAAEALAANTPAATAVHDPAATAASATASADAANAIDEEKLFLAETTRLSATLLEDVCGQLQSSLASFEGSLSAIDDLVSTVNRRKAEWLSGFVAVSGQADLGSLENSYLAGKRKVAQSARHVAEGVKRLEDRFNAVNAILSRFNNIVIASRIEIARNKALGLVANTVAGMMDLTQRLSQDVSSAGQLTRSFSKTMGDEMISYLGGDDGEEQREFDQAMASLRGEFSRLADSRRDLLATATGFQPFAGSFIAALGEARDQTDRIRRLADELSGMQQSLAGYATDLERELGLSKEDTLAGKLNIRNNRLKDIIERFTIFTHRQTANQIANLDGCDAVDEVGVASGEVTLF
;
A
#
# COMPACT_ATOMS: atom_id res chain seq x y z
N MET A 1 -49.59 68.40 7.79
CA MET A 1 -48.41 67.80 7.11
C MET A 1 -47.80 66.74 8.03
N ASP A 2 -47.64 67.06 9.31
CA ASP A 2 -47.75 66.23 10.52
C ASP A 2 -47.84 64.71 10.27
N THR A 3 -48.99 64.20 9.80
CA THR A 3 -49.24 62.76 9.58
C THR A 3 -48.30 62.07 8.58
N MET A 4 -47.55 62.81 7.78
CA MET A 4 -46.54 62.28 6.87
C MET A 4 -45.14 62.28 7.51
N GLN A 5 -44.85 63.29 8.35
CA GLN A 5 -43.63 63.39 9.16
C GLN A 5 -43.60 62.32 10.27
N GLU A 6 -44.77 62.01 10.84
CA GLU A 6 -44.97 60.92 11.80
C GLU A 6 -44.73 59.53 11.17
N ILE A 7 -45.15 59.33 9.91
CA ILE A 7 -44.90 58.08 9.15
C ILE A 7 -43.43 57.93 8.76
N THR A 8 -42.74 59.01 8.38
CA THR A 8 -41.30 58.95 8.09
C THR A 8 -40.47 58.68 9.34
N ASN A 9 -40.77 59.31 10.48
CA ASN A 9 -40.11 59.01 11.74
C ASN A 9 -40.35 57.54 12.18
N GLN A 10 -41.54 56.98 11.99
CA GLN A 10 -41.79 55.54 12.22
C GLN A 10 -40.94 54.64 11.30
N THR A 11 -40.81 54.99 10.02
CA THR A 11 -40.04 54.20 9.04
C THR A 11 -38.55 54.19 9.37
N VAL A 12 -37.98 55.33 9.75
CA VAL A 12 -36.57 55.43 10.20
C VAL A 12 -36.36 54.67 11.52
N LEU A 13 -37.29 54.75 12.46
CA LEU A 13 -37.24 53.98 13.72
C LEU A 13 -37.30 52.46 13.51
N GLU A 14 -38.05 51.98 12.52
CA GLU A 14 -38.05 50.55 12.16
C GLU A 14 -36.70 50.13 11.55
N LEU A 15 -36.15 50.94 10.64
CA LEU A 15 -34.84 50.67 10.04
C LEU A 15 -33.73 50.63 11.10
N VAL A 16 -33.74 51.57 12.06
CA VAL A 16 -32.81 51.59 13.20
C VAL A 16 -32.92 50.33 14.05
N ARG A 17 -34.13 49.80 14.29
CA ARG A 17 -34.32 48.54 15.03
C ARG A 17 -33.82 47.32 14.26
N ARG A 18 -34.00 47.28 12.93
CA ARG A 18 -33.48 46.19 12.10
C ARG A 18 -31.94 46.23 12.03
N LEU A 19 -31.36 47.43 11.91
CA LEU A 19 -29.91 47.61 11.95
C LEU A 19 -29.30 47.15 13.29
N ASP A 20 -29.94 47.49 14.42
CA ASP A 20 -29.57 47.07 15.77
C ASP A 20 -29.65 45.53 15.96
N GLY A 21 -30.50 44.85 15.16
CA GLY A 21 -30.56 43.39 15.06
C GLY A 21 -29.45 42.79 14.19
N VAL A 22 -29.20 43.38 13.01
CA VAL A 22 -28.14 42.93 12.08
C VAL A 22 -26.74 43.13 12.69
N GLU A 23 -26.50 44.24 13.41
CA GLU A 23 -25.30 44.51 14.21
C GLU A 23 -24.96 43.33 15.14
N LYS A 24 -25.89 42.96 16.02
CA LYS A 24 -25.73 41.88 17.00
C LYS A 24 -25.64 40.49 16.37
N ALA A 25 -26.39 40.26 15.29
CA ALA A 25 -26.32 39.00 14.55
C ALA A 25 -24.96 38.84 13.85
N THR A 26 -24.44 39.92 13.25
CA THR A 26 -23.11 39.96 12.61
C THR A 26 -22.00 39.75 13.65
N GLU A 27 -22.04 40.48 14.76
CA GLU A 27 -21.11 40.31 15.89
C GLU A 27 -21.09 38.86 16.38
N SER A 28 -22.25 38.25 16.64
CA SER A 28 -22.33 36.85 17.07
C SER A 28 -21.75 35.86 16.06
N MET A 29 -21.98 36.07 14.75
CA MET A 29 -21.49 35.15 13.70
C MET A 29 -19.97 35.26 13.50
N TYR A 30 -19.40 36.47 13.55
CA TYR A 30 -17.96 36.66 13.48
C TYR A 30 -17.25 36.18 14.77
N LEU A 31 -17.88 36.26 15.94
CA LEU A 31 -17.38 35.65 17.17
C LEU A 31 -17.39 34.11 17.11
N ASP A 32 -18.47 33.51 16.57
CA ASP A 32 -18.52 32.07 16.30
C ASP A 32 -17.41 31.64 15.31
N LEU A 33 -17.24 32.36 14.20
CA LEU A 33 -16.15 32.12 13.24
C LEU A 33 -14.77 32.26 13.89
N GLY A 34 -14.56 33.30 14.71
CA GLY A 34 -13.35 33.52 15.51
C GLY A 34 -13.05 32.40 16.52
N ARG A 35 -14.05 31.62 16.93
CA ARG A 35 -13.89 30.37 17.71
C ARG A 35 -13.61 29.16 16.82
N ILE A 36 -14.27 29.06 15.66
CA ILE A 36 -14.21 27.92 14.75
C ILE A 36 -12.84 27.79 14.07
N PHE A 37 -12.24 28.87 13.55
CA PHE A 37 -10.97 28.78 12.82
C PHE A 37 -9.77 28.33 13.68
N PRO A 38 -9.62 28.77 14.95
CA PRO A 38 -8.66 28.16 15.87
C PRO A 38 -8.88 26.66 16.10
N ALA A 39 -10.14 26.19 16.13
CA ALA A 39 -10.45 24.76 16.24
C ALA A 39 -10.10 23.98 14.95
N ILE A 40 -10.39 24.54 13.77
CA ILE A 40 -9.95 24.00 12.47
C ILE A 40 -8.42 23.91 12.43
N LYS A 41 -7.71 24.98 12.78
CA LYS A 41 -6.24 24.99 12.84
C LYS A 41 -5.71 23.92 13.80
N SER A 42 -6.29 23.82 15.00
CA SER A 42 -5.88 22.81 15.99
C SER A 42 -6.10 21.38 15.50
N ALA A 43 -7.17 21.13 14.74
CA ALA A 43 -7.44 19.84 14.11
C ALA A 43 -6.50 19.52 12.93
N ILE A 44 -6.03 20.53 12.17
CA ILE A 44 -4.96 20.36 11.17
C ILE A 44 -3.63 20.04 11.87
N ASP A 45 -3.24 20.82 12.88
CA ASP A 45 -2.00 20.60 13.66
C ASP A 45 -1.99 19.19 14.29
N GLU A 46 -3.13 18.74 14.82
CA GLU A 46 -3.28 17.39 15.36
C GLU A 46 -3.26 16.31 14.28
N SER A 47 -3.90 16.50 13.13
CA SER A 47 -3.82 15.56 12.01
C SER A 47 -2.40 15.40 11.49
N ALA A 48 -1.63 16.50 11.41
CA ALA A 48 -0.22 16.47 11.06
C ALA A 48 0.60 15.66 12.09
N ARG A 49 0.42 15.90 13.40
CA ARG A 49 1.07 15.12 14.47
C ARG A 49 0.69 13.64 14.44
N GLN A 50 -0.57 13.32 14.22
CA GLN A 50 -1.04 11.93 14.10
C GLN A 50 -0.50 11.26 12.84
N THR A 51 -0.35 11.99 11.74
CA THR A 51 0.28 11.47 10.52
C THR A 51 1.78 11.23 10.72
N GLU A 52 2.51 12.15 11.35
CA GLU A 52 3.93 11.95 11.67
C GLU A 52 4.13 10.78 12.66
N ALA A 53 3.29 10.67 13.69
CA ALA A 53 3.27 9.53 14.59
C ALA A 53 2.90 8.22 13.86
N GLY A 54 2.00 8.26 12.88
CA GLY A 54 1.65 7.13 12.01
C GLY A 54 2.80 6.67 11.12
N ILE A 55 3.43 7.61 10.39
CA ILE A 55 4.66 7.38 9.60
C ILE A 55 5.75 6.78 10.49
N LYS A 56 5.96 7.38 11.66
CA LYS A 56 6.94 6.91 12.64
C LYS A 56 6.61 5.50 13.11
N ASN A 57 5.35 5.20 13.45
CA ASN A 57 4.93 3.87 13.91
C ASN A 57 5.04 2.81 12.81
N ILE A 58 4.71 3.13 11.55
CA ILE A 58 4.96 2.25 10.40
C ILE A 58 6.47 1.98 10.29
N LEU A 59 7.27 3.04 10.26
CA LEU A 59 8.73 2.92 10.11
C LEU A 59 9.43 2.34 11.35
N THR A 60 8.87 2.40 12.56
CA THR A 60 9.47 1.80 13.77
C THR A 60 8.98 0.38 14.03
N ALA A 61 7.72 0.05 13.76
CA ALA A 61 7.29 -1.35 13.73
C ALA A 61 8.11 -2.14 12.70
N TYR A 62 8.46 -1.50 11.58
CA TYR A 62 9.21 -2.12 10.49
C TYR A 62 10.75 -2.02 10.63
N ARG A 63 11.33 -0.86 10.99
CA ARG A 63 12.81 -0.66 11.14
C ARG A 63 13.34 -0.60 12.58
N HIS A 64 12.50 -0.58 13.61
CA HIS A 64 12.91 -0.65 15.04
C HIS A 64 12.44 -1.91 15.75
N GLY A 65 11.50 -2.67 15.16
CA GLY A 65 11.69 -4.11 15.14
C GLY A 65 13.03 -4.40 14.45
N ALA A 66 13.98 -5.12 15.06
CA ALA A 66 13.79 -6.52 15.41
C ALA A 66 13.18 -7.27 14.21
N SER A 67 11.85 -7.17 14.03
CA SER A 67 11.07 -7.82 12.97
C SER A 67 11.75 -7.92 11.60
N LEU A 68 12.05 -6.81 10.89
CA LEU A 68 12.58 -6.90 9.52
C LEU A 68 13.97 -7.51 9.47
N GLU A 69 14.92 -7.01 10.26
CA GLU A 69 16.30 -7.50 10.18
C GLU A 69 16.42 -8.94 10.70
N GLN A 70 15.58 -9.33 11.68
CA GLN A 70 15.44 -10.72 12.11
C GLN A 70 14.64 -11.58 11.12
N ALA A 71 13.73 -11.02 10.33
CA ALA A 71 13.03 -11.75 9.26
C ALA A 71 13.97 -12.01 8.09
N LYS A 72 14.77 -11.01 7.69
CA LYS A 72 15.83 -11.19 6.71
C LYS A 72 16.89 -12.19 7.21
N ARG A 73 17.39 -12.03 8.44
CA ARG A 73 18.32 -13.02 9.03
C ARG A 73 17.70 -14.42 9.06
N ARG A 74 16.45 -14.59 9.55
CA ARG A 74 15.74 -15.89 9.50
C ARG A 74 15.57 -16.43 8.07
N MET A 75 15.36 -15.57 7.08
CA MET A 75 15.29 -15.96 5.67
C MET A 75 16.67 -16.39 5.15
N ASP A 76 17.73 -15.65 5.45
CA ASP A 76 19.11 -15.97 5.10
C ASP A 76 19.55 -17.29 5.78
N ASP A 77 19.27 -17.45 7.09
CA ASP A 77 19.48 -18.67 7.90
C ASP A 77 18.71 -19.86 7.30
N PHE A 78 17.42 -19.68 6.98
CA PHE A 78 16.57 -20.72 6.38
C PHE A 78 17.03 -21.10 4.97
N ILE A 79 17.49 -20.13 4.17
CA ILE A 79 18.06 -20.39 2.84
C ILE A 79 19.38 -21.15 2.99
N GLU A 80 20.22 -20.84 3.98
CA GLU A 80 21.45 -21.61 4.23
C GLU A 80 21.15 -23.05 4.68
N ASP A 81 20.28 -23.25 5.66
CA ASP A 81 19.88 -24.59 6.14
C ASP A 81 19.20 -25.40 5.02
N SER A 82 18.34 -24.77 4.21
CA SER A 82 17.73 -25.40 3.04
C SER A 82 18.75 -25.74 1.96
N THR A 83 19.70 -24.83 1.69
CA THR A 83 20.83 -25.09 0.76
C THR A 83 21.65 -26.29 1.25
N ARG A 84 21.92 -26.37 2.55
CA ARG A 84 22.66 -27.47 3.18
C ARG A 84 21.90 -28.80 3.04
N PHE A 85 20.57 -28.79 3.25
CA PHE A 85 19.71 -29.95 3.05
C PHE A 85 19.64 -30.39 1.57
N PHE A 86 19.36 -29.49 0.64
CA PHE A 86 19.25 -29.84 -0.78
C PHE A 86 20.59 -30.25 -1.39
N ASN A 87 21.72 -29.72 -0.92
CA ASN A 87 23.06 -30.19 -1.31
C ASN A 87 23.39 -31.58 -0.72
N LYS A 88 22.91 -31.90 0.48
CA LYS A 88 22.97 -33.25 1.09
C LYS A 88 22.12 -34.27 0.30
N SER A 89 20.95 -33.86 -0.21
CA SER A 89 20.14 -34.68 -1.13
C SER A 89 20.83 -34.85 -2.49
N ALA A 90 21.32 -33.75 -3.08
CA ALA A 90 21.98 -33.75 -4.38
C ALA A 90 23.24 -34.65 -4.44
N SER A 91 24.06 -34.67 -3.38
CA SER A 91 25.25 -35.53 -3.35
C SER A 91 24.92 -37.02 -3.23
N LYS A 92 23.86 -37.38 -2.50
CA LYS A 92 23.30 -38.75 -2.49
C LYS A 92 22.74 -39.14 -3.85
N GLU A 93 21.91 -38.28 -4.45
CA GLU A 93 21.33 -38.49 -5.79
C GLU A 93 22.44 -38.69 -6.84
N GLN A 94 23.48 -37.85 -6.83
CA GLN A 94 24.60 -37.94 -7.75
C GLN A 94 25.45 -39.22 -7.56
N SER A 95 25.69 -39.64 -6.30
CA SER A 95 26.33 -40.94 -5.99
C SER A 95 25.55 -42.09 -6.63
N PHE A 96 24.24 -42.12 -6.39
CA PHE A 96 23.36 -43.16 -6.90
C PHE A 96 23.26 -43.16 -8.43
N VAL A 97 23.24 -41.98 -9.08
CA VAL A 97 23.33 -41.86 -10.55
C VAL A 97 24.62 -42.50 -11.08
N SER A 98 25.78 -42.18 -10.50
CA SER A 98 27.06 -42.75 -10.96
C SER A 98 27.12 -44.28 -10.80
N ILE A 99 26.57 -44.82 -9.71
CA ILE A 99 26.48 -46.28 -9.48
C ILE A 99 25.48 -46.94 -10.44
N VAL A 100 24.39 -46.26 -10.81
CA VAL A 100 23.46 -46.72 -11.87
C VAL A 100 24.14 -46.73 -13.25
N GLU A 101 25.02 -45.77 -13.56
CA GLU A 101 25.76 -45.78 -14.84
C GLU A 101 26.86 -46.84 -14.89
N GLU A 102 27.59 -47.07 -13.78
CA GLU A 102 28.53 -48.19 -13.65
C GLU A 102 27.79 -49.54 -13.78
N SER A 103 26.64 -49.69 -13.12
CA SER A 103 25.77 -50.88 -13.21
C SER A 103 25.31 -51.19 -14.63
N ILE A 104 24.99 -50.17 -15.43
CA ILE A 104 24.62 -50.35 -16.85
C ILE A 104 25.82 -50.87 -17.67
N SER A 105 27.04 -50.42 -17.34
CA SER A 105 28.27 -50.91 -17.96
C SER A 105 28.57 -52.36 -17.58
N GLU A 106 28.48 -52.72 -16.29
CA GLU A 106 28.67 -54.10 -15.82
C GLU A 106 27.66 -55.06 -16.47
N LEU A 107 26.37 -54.69 -16.54
CA LEU A 107 25.33 -55.51 -17.17
C LEU A 107 25.48 -55.66 -18.69
N THR A 108 26.04 -54.64 -19.37
CA THR A 108 26.33 -54.74 -20.82
C THR A 108 27.45 -55.76 -21.05
N GLN A 109 28.52 -55.71 -20.24
CA GLN A 109 29.59 -56.71 -20.28
C GLN A 109 29.09 -58.12 -19.90
N LEU A 110 28.09 -58.22 -19.02
CA LEU A 110 27.48 -59.48 -18.66
C LEU A 110 26.74 -60.13 -19.84
N ASP A 111 26.01 -59.34 -20.66
CA ASP A 111 25.28 -59.87 -21.83
C ASP A 111 26.23 -60.42 -22.91
N ASP A 112 27.39 -59.78 -23.13
CA ASP A 112 28.44 -60.32 -24.01
C ASP A 112 28.91 -61.71 -23.54
N ILE A 113 29.19 -61.88 -22.24
CA ILE A 113 29.62 -63.18 -21.68
C ILE A 113 28.47 -64.22 -21.74
N ILE A 114 27.21 -63.81 -21.55
CA ILE A 114 26.06 -64.71 -21.71
C ILE A 114 25.93 -65.18 -23.17
N ASN A 115 26.18 -64.31 -24.13
CA ASN A 115 26.20 -64.67 -25.55
C ASN A 115 27.35 -65.64 -25.90
N HIS A 116 28.54 -65.46 -25.30
CA HIS A 116 29.64 -66.43 -25.41
C HIS A 116 29.24 -67.81 -24.85
N VAL A 117 28.67 -67.85 -23.64
CA VAL A 117 28.19 -69.09 -23.00
C VAL A 117 27.11 -69.79 -23.83
N ARG A 118 26.25 -69.05 -24.52
CA ARG A 118 25.26 -69.60 -25.47
C ARG A 118 25.95 -70.21 -26.70
N LEU A 119 26.86 -69.48 -27.35
CA LEU A 119 27.57 -69.93 -28.55
C LEU A 119 28.44 -71.17 -28.29
N ASP A 120 29.18 -71.21 -27.18
CA ASP A 120 29.98 -72.38 -26.80
C ASP A 120 29.08 -73.58 -26.43
N SER A 121 27.89 -73.35 -25.89
CA SER A 121 26.92 -74.42 -25.68
C SER A 121 26.41 -74.97 -27.03
N GLU A 122 26.10 -74.10 -28.00
CA GLU A 122 25.68 -74.50 -29.35
C GLU A 122 26.79 -75.30 -30.09
N GLU A 123 28.06 -74.85 -30.01
CA GLU A 123 29.21 -75.61 -30.51
C GLU A 123 29.32 -76.97 -29.79
N MET A 124 29.16 -77.00 -28.47
CA MET A 124 29.24 -78.21 -27.66
C MET A 124 28.12 -79.23 -27.98
N GLU A 125 26.91 -78.79 -28.32
CA GLU A 125 25.84 -79.70 -28.75
C GLU A 125 26.18 -80.35 -30.10
N LEU A 126 26.70 -79.57 -31.05
CA LEU A 126 27.15 -80.06 -32.36
C LEU A 126 28.34 -81.02 -32.26
N VAL A 127 29.34 -80.70 -31.43
CA VAL A 127 30.50 -81.57 -31.19
C VAL A 127 30.07 -82.87 -30.51
N SER A 128 29.15 -82.84 -29.54
CA SER A 128 28.61 -84.04 -28.90
C SER A 128 27.81 -84.92 -29.87
N LEU A 129 26.99 -84.32 -30.76
CA LEU A 129 26.23 -85.04 -31.80
C LEU A 129 27.16 -85.76 -32.80
N ASN A 130 28.24 -85.09 -33.21
CA ASN A 130 29.28 -85.69 -34.05
C ASN A 130 29.99 -86.84 -33.30
N ALA A 131 30.33 -86.64 -32.03
CA ALA A 131 30.97 -87.66 -31.19
C ALA A 131 30.07 -88.90 -31.01
N MET A 132 28.76 -88.72 -30.80
CA MET A 132 27.79 -89.82 -30.72
C MET A 132 27.72 -90.63 -32.03
N THR A 133 27.76 -89.94 -33.16
CA THR A 133 27.76 -90.59 -34.49
C THR A 133 29.00 -91.48 -34.69
N VAL A 134 30.18 -91.04 -34.23
CA VAL A 134 31.40 -91.87 -34.25
C VAL A 134 31.31 -93.01 -33.23
N ALA A 135 30.78 -92.77 -32.03
CA ALA A 135 30.62 -93.80 -31.00
C ALA A 135 29.71 -94.95 -31.45
N LEU A 136 28.57 -94.64 -32.09
CA LEU A 136 27.68 -95.64 -32.69
C LEU A 136 28.39 -96.49 -33.75
N LYS A 137 29.28 -95.88 -34.55
CA LYS A 137 30.13 -96.57 -35.55
C LYS A 137 31.16 -97.51 -34.91
N SER A 138 31.54 -97.29 -33.65
CA SER A 138 32.44 -98.17 -32.87
C SER A 138 31.74 -99.32 -32.13
N GLY A 139 30.42 -99.51 -32.33
CA GLY A 139 29.70 -100.70 -31.88
C GLY A 139 29.70 -100.90 -30.36
N SER A 140 30.10 -102.10 -29.89
CA SER A 140 30.07 -102.45 -28.47
C SER A 140 30.95 -101.56 -27.59
N ALA A 141 32.08 -101.08 -28.11
CA ALA A 141 32.97 -100.17 -27.40
C ALA A 141 32.36 -98.76 -27.20
N GLY A 142 31.47 -98.34 -28.10
CA GLY A 142 30.84 -97.01 -28.07
C GLY A 142 29.67 -96.87 -27.10
N LYS A 143 29.14 -97.96 -26.53
CA LYS A 143 27.90 -97.93 -25.73
C LYS A 143 27.97 -96.98 -24.52
N ALA A 144 29.03 -97.06 -23.72
CA ALA A 144 29.21 -96.17 -22.57
C ALA A 144 29.37 -94.71 -23.01
N PHE A 145 30.09 -94.50 -24.11
CA PHE A 145 30.34 -93.17 -24.67
C PHE A 145 29.07 -92.52 -25.24
N SER A 146 28.18 -93.30 -25.84
CA SER A 146 26.88 -92.82 -26.35
C SER A 146 25.99 -92.23 -25.26
N VAL A 147 26.02 -92.79 -24.04
CA VAL A 147 25.28 -92.26 -22.89
C VAL A 147 25.89 -90.94 -22.40
N ILE A 148 27.22 -90.83 -22.43
CA ILE A 148 27.93 -89.59 -22.10
C ILE A 148 27.59 -88.48 -23.09
N THR A 149 27.57 -88.76 -24.39
CA THR A 149 27.22 -87.75 -25.41
C THR A 149 25.75 -87.33 -25.35
N ASP A 150 24.83 -88.24 -25.03
CA ASP A 150 23.41 -87.90 -24.88
C ASP A 150 23.15 -87.03 -23.65
N GLU A 151 23.85 -87.30 -22.53
CA GLU A 151 23.79 -86.41 -21.34
C GLU A 151 24.49 -85.07 -21.60
N LEU A 152 25.64 -85.02 -22.29
CA LEU A 152 26.30 -83.76 -22.68
C LEU A 152 25.40 -82.94 -23.62
N LYS A 153 24.69 -83.59 -24.54
CA LYS A 153 23.68 -82.94 -25.40
C LYS A 153 22.57 -82.34 -24.54
N ARG A 154 21.92 -83.17 -23.71
CA ARG A 154 20.83 -82.76 -22.82
C ARG A 154 21.24 -81.62 -21.87
N LEU A 155 22.49 -81.61 -21.43
CA LEU A 155 23.01 -80.59 -20.55
C LEU A 155 23.33 -79.29 -21.30
N SER A 156 23.85 -79.36 -22.53
CA SER A 156 24.04 -78.18 -23.39
C SER A 156 22.71 -77.51 -23.74
N SER A 157 21.71 -78.26 -24.22
CA SER A 157 20.40 -77.68 -24.56
C SER A 157 19.75 -76.99 -23.36
N ARG A 158 20.05 -77.44 -22.13
CA ARG A 158 19.66 -76.75 -20.88
C ARG A 158 20.47 -75.49 -20.61
N THR A 159 21.79 -75.49 -20.82
CA THR A 159 22.61 -74.27 -20.73
C THR A 159 22.12 -73.21 -21.71
N ILE A 160 21.78 -73.58 -22.95
CA ILE A 160 21.21 -72.68 -23.97
C ILE A 160 19.88 -72.07 -23.48
N ILE A 161 18.97 -72.89 -22.93
CA ILE A 161 17.69 -72.40 -22.37
C ILE A 161 17.95 -71.39 -21.24
N HIS A 162 18.81 -71.72 -20.27
CA HIS A 162 19.05 -70.84 -19.13
C HIS A 162 19.90 -69.60 -19.49
N ALA A 163 20.77 -69.66 -20.50
CA ALA A 163 21.46 -68.49 -21.05
C ALA A 163 20.48 -67.54 -21.73
N ASN A 164 19.52 -68.06 -22.51
CA ASN A 164 18.44 -67.26 -23.10
C ASN A 164 17.54 -66.63 -22.03
N GLU A 165 17.17 -67.37 -20.96
CA GLU A 165 16.45 -66.80 -19.81
C GLU A 165 17.25 -65.68 -19.12
N LEU A 166 18.57 -65.88 -18.96
CA LEU A 166 19.45 -64.94 -18.28
C LEU A 166 19.66 -63.65 -19.09
N ALA A 167 19.80 -63.74 -20.42
CA ALA A 167 19.83 -62.59 -21.32
C ALA A 167 18.51 -61.80 -21.30
N VAL A 168 17.35 -62.47 -21.27
CA VAL A 168 16.05 -61.81 -21.12
C VAL A 168 15.94 -61.06 -19.78
N VAL A 169 16.41 -61.65 -18.68
CA VAL A 169 16.42 -60.98 -17.36
C VAL A 169 17.44 -59.82 -17.32
N GLY A 170 18.61 -59.97 -17.94
CA GLY A 170 19.60 -58.89 -18.08
C GLY A 170 19.08 -57.71 -18.90
N SER A 171 18.40 -57.99 -20.02
CA SER A 171 17.78 -56.97 -20.88
C SER A 171 16.63 -56.23 -20.17
N ASP A 172 15.77 -56.95 -19.44
CA ASP A 172 14.72 -56.33 -18.60
C ASP A 172 15.32 -55.45 -17.49
N LEU A 173 16.41 -55.89 -16.86
CA LEU A 173 17.10 -55.12 -15.82
C LEU A 173 17.80 -53.88 -16.38
N LEU A 174 18.45 -53.98 -17.54
CA LEU A 174 19.01 -52.83 -18.27
C LEU A 174 17.93 -51.81 -18.64
N ALA A 175 16.75 -52.26 -19.09
CA ALA A 175 15.62 -51.38 -19.37
C ALA A 175 15.08 -50.67 -18.10
N HIS A 176 15.06 -51.35 -16.96
CA HIS A 176 14.68 -50.75 -15.68
C HIS A 176 15.75 -49.76 -15.15
N LEU A 177 17.04 -50.06 -15.28
CA LEU A 177 18.14 -49.13 -14.94
C LEU A 177 18.14 -47.88 -15.84
N ALA A 178 17.94 -48.04 -17.14
CA ALA A 178 17.85 -46.93 -18.08
C ALA A 178 16.66 -46.00 -17.78
N ARG A 179 15.53 -46.57 -17.34
CA ARG A 179 14.37 -45.81 -16.83
C ARG A 179 14.71 -45.08 -15.53
N LEU A 180 15.30 -45.79 -14.55
CA LEU A 180 15.70 -45.23 -13.26
C LEU A 180 16.65 -44.03 -13.43
N ARG A 181 17.65 -44.13 -14.31
CA ARG A 181 18.57 -43.03 -14.65
C ARG A 181 17.84 -41.80 -15.22
N THR A 182 16.89 -42.02 -16.14
CA THR A 182 16.08 -40.94 -16.72
C THR A 182 15.21 -40.26 -15.66
N GLU A 183 14.67 -41.04 -14.73
CA GLU A 183 13.83 -40.55 -13.64
C GLU A 183 14.65 -39.78 -12.58
N LEU A 184 15.88 -40.23 -12.28
CA LEU A 184 16.83 -39.49 -11.44
C LEU A 184 17.19 -38.12 -12.06
N GLY A 185 17.50 -38.05 -13.36
CA GLY A 185 17.76 -36.78 -14.03
C GLY A 185 16.55 -35.83 -14.05
N SER A 186 15.32 -36.36 -14.14
CA SER A 186 14.12 -35.54 -13.96
C SER A 186 13.93 -35.06 -12.52
N LEU A 187 14.24 -35.90 -11.52
CA LEU A 187 14.17 -35.52 -10.10
C LEU A 187 15.18 -34.44 -9.74
N GLU A 188 16.41 -34.52 -10.27
CA GLU A 188 17.45 -33.50 -10.10
C GLU A 188 16.99 -32.14 -10.67
N THR A 189 16.41 -32.17 -11.87
CA THR A 189 15.86 -30.99 -12.55
C THR A 189 14.70 -30.36 -11.75
N ASP A 190 13.73 -31.17 -11.32
CA ASP A 190 12.59 -30.72 -10.51
C ASP A 190 13.05 -30.15 -9.16
N ARG A 191 14.02 -30.80 -8.48
CA ARG A 191 14.61 -30.30 -7.22
C ARG A 191 15.29 -28.95 -7.41
N GLY A 192 16.06 -28.78 -8.49
CA GLY A 192 16.72 -27.51 -8.83
C GLY A 192 15.70 -26.40 -9.10
N ASN A 193 14.69 -26.67 -9.93
CA ASN A 193 13.62 -25.73 -10.25
C ASN A 193 12.84 -25.32 -8.99
N PHE A 194 12.48 -26.28 -8.13
CA PHE A 194 11.78 -26.05 -6.87
C PHE A 194 12.58 -25.15 -5.91
N PHE A 195 13.84 -25.49 -5.64
CA PHE A 195 14.68 -24.74 -4.72
C PHE A 195 14.97 -23.31 -5.21
N ASN A 196 15.28 -23.15 -6.49
CA ASN A 196 15.51 -21.83 -7.09
C ASN A 196 14.23 -20.97 -7.03
N SER A 197 13.07 -21.55 -7.38
CA SER A 197 11.78 -20.85 -7.32
C SER A 197 11.40 -20.43 -5.90
N ILE A 198 11.69 -21.25 -4.88
CA ILE A 198 11.52 -20.89 -3.47
C ILE A 198 12.40 -19.71 -3.09
N THR A 199 13.69 -19.79 -3.40
CA THR A 199 14.69 -18.78 -3.02
C THR A 199 14.40 -17.43 -3.70
N GLU A 200 14.00 -17.45 -4.97
CA GLU A 200 13.57 -16.25 -5.70
C GLU A 200 12.25 -15.69 -5.16
N ALA A 201 11.25 -16.53 -4.87
CA ALA A 201 9.96 -16.08 -4.33
C ALA A 201 10.08 -15.47 -2.92
N LEU A 202 10.94 -16.02 -2.05
CA LEU A 202 11.26 -15.39 -0.75
C LEU A 202 11.98 -14.06 -0.95
N THR A 203 13.09 -14.06 -1.71
CA THR A 203 13.95 -12.87 -1.89
C THR A 203 13.18 -11.70 -2.54
N SER A 204 12.42 -11.99 -3.61
CA SER A 204 11.57 -10.99 -4.27
C SER A 204 10.38 -10.59 -3.38
N GLY A 205 9.82 -11.53 -2.62
CA GLY A 205 8.72 -11.30 -1.68
C GLY A 205 9.09 -10.31 -0.57
N PHE A 206 10.28 -10.45 0.04
CA PHE A 206 10.81 -9.52 1.03
C PHE A 206 11.22 -8.17 0.41
N ARG A 207 11.87 -8.15 -0.76
CA ARG A 207 12.20 -6.89 -1.46
C ARG A 207 10.95 -6.06 -1.76
N GLN A 208 9.89 -6.70 -2.28
CA GLN A 208 8.60 -6.07 -2.53
C GLN A 208 7.96 -5.51 -1.25
N LEU A 209 8.11 -6.19 -0.09
CA LEU A 209 7.56 -5.69 1.17
C LEU A 209 8.32 -4.44 1.66
N ASP A 210 9.66 -4.42 1.56
CA ASP A 210 10.46 -3.24 1.89
C ASP A 210 10.11 -2.04 1.00
N GLU A 211 10.03 -2.26 -0.32
CA GLU A 211 9.60 -1.25 -1.31
C GLU A 211 8.18 -0.75 -1.02
N GLN A 212 7.25 -1.64 -0.66
CA GLN A 212 5.90 -1.27 -0.25
C GLN A 212 5.88 -0.40 1.02
N VAL A 213 6.67 -0.72 2.06
CA VAL A 213 6.72 0.09 3.28
C VAL A 213 7.33 1.47 3.04
N MET A 214 8.39 1.57 2.22
CA MET A 214 8.94 2.88 1.86
C MET A 214 7.94 3.72 1.06
N ALA A 215 7.19 3.09 0.13
CA ALA A 215 6.14 3.77 -0.63
C ALA A 215 4.98 4.27 0.25
N VAL A 216 4.52 3.46 1.22
CA VAL A 216 3.50 3.88 2.20
C VAL A 216 3.98 5.10 2.99
N ALA A 217 5.20 5.05 3.51
CA ALA A 217 5.75 6.14 4.33
C ALA A 217 5.91 7.43 3.53
N GLU A 218 6.27 7.37 2.24
CA GLU A 218 6.45 8.54 1.40
C GLU A 218 5.12 9.14 0.91
N GLU A 219 4.13 8.31 0.58
CA GLU A 219 2.77 8.80 0.33
C GLU A 219 2.16 9.44 1.58
N TYR A 220 2.35 8.87 2.77
CA TYR A 220 1.91 9.50 4.02
C TYR A 220 2.60 10.86 4.25
N ARG A 221 3.91 10.99 3.97
CA ARG A 221 4.60 12.30 4.02
C ARG A 221 3.99 13.30 3.06
N THR A 222 3.67 12.87 1.83
CA THR A 222 3.14 13.75 0.80
C THR A 222 1.69 14.17 1.09
N LEU A 223 0.87 13.25 1.63
CA LEU A 223 -0.45 13.57 2.15
C LEU A 223 -0.36 14.52 3.35
N ALA A 224 0.56 14.30 4.31
CA ALA A 224 0.80 15.19 5.45
C ALA A 224 1.18 16.62 5.01
N ALA A 225 2.09 16.75 4.05
CA ALA A 225 2.49 18.04 3.49
C ALA A 225 1.28 18.78 2.85
N THR A 226 0.41 18.04 2.16
CA THR A 226 -0.81 18.59 1.54
C THR A 226 -1.89 18.93 2.58
N VAL A 227 -1.95 18.22 3.71
CA VAL A 227 -2.82 18.59 4.86
C VAL A 227 -2.32 19.88 5.52
N VAL A 228 -1.01 20.11 5.55
CA VAL A 228 -0.43 21.35 6.11
C VAL A 228 -0.71 22.59 5.23
N THR A 229 -0.82 22.48 3.90
CA THR A 229 -1.13 23.65 3.05
C THR A 229 -2.52 24.23 3.29
N VAL A 230 -3.45 23.44 3.85
CA VAL A 230 -4.79 23.91 4.31
C VAL A 230 -4.68 25.04 5.34
N ARG A 231 -3.55 25.16 6.05
CA ARG A 231 -3.28 26.26 6.99
C ARG A 231 -3.26 27.64 6.33
N GLY A 232 -2.91 27.76 5.04
CA GLY A 232 -2.86 29.04 4.32
C GLY A 232 -4.24 29.72 4.28
N PRO A 233 -5.24 29.10 3.63
CA PRO A 233 -6.62 29.60 3.62
C PRO A 233 -7.23 29.85 5.01
N VAL A 234 -6.86 29.05 6.02
CA VAL A 234 -7.33 29.29 7.40
C VAL A 234 -6.73 30.59 8.00
N ILE A 235 -5.50 30.97 7.64
CA ILE A 235 -4.90 32.25 8.07
C ILE A 235 -5.54 33.43 7.34
N GLU A 236 -5.79 33.31 6.03
CA GLU A 236 -6.51 34.33 5.24
C GLU A 236 -7.88 34.65 5.86
N ILE A 237 -8.64 33.62 6.20
CA ILE A 237 -9.95 33.78 6.86
C ILE A 237 -9.80 34.43 8.24
N MET A 238 -8.79 34.04 9.04
CA MET A 238 -8.52 34.68 10.33
C MET A 238 -8.15 36.17 10.21
N GLN A 239 -7.55 36.60 9.10
CA GLN A 239 -7.33 38.02 8.79
C GLN A 239 -8.65 38.70 8.40
N GLY A 240 -9.45 38.10 7.53
CA GLY A 240 -10.77 38.64 7.15
C GLY A 240 -11.75 38.78 8.31
N VAL A 241 -11.67 37.93 9.34
CA VAL A 241 -12.46 38.06 10.58
C VAL A 241 -12.12 39.35 11.36
N GLN A 242 -10.90 39.90 11.24
CA GLN A 242 -10.51 41.14 11.93
C GLN A 242 -11.24 42.38 11.39
N VAL A 243 -11.81 42.31 10.18
CA VAL A 243 -12.60 43.40 9.58
C VAL A 243 -13.91 43.64 10.35
N GLN A 244 -14.35 42.70 11.20
CA GLN A 244 -15.58 42.82 12.00
C GLN A 244 -15.63 44.06 12.88
N ASP A 245 -14.54 44.50 13.49
CA ASP A 245 -14.58 45.68 14.37
C ASP A 245 -14.81 46.98 13.57
N ILE A 246 -14.28 47.04 12.34
CA ILE A 246 -14.55 48.15 11.40
C ILE A 246 -16.03 48.14 10.98
N ILE A 247 -16.59 46.95 10.70
CA ILE A 247 -18.01 46.76 10.38
C ILE A 247 -18.90 47.14 11.58
N ARG A 248 -18.56 46.69 12.79
CA ARG A 248 -19.23 47.02 14.06
C ARG A 248 -19.29 48.53 14.25
N GLN A 249 -18.14 49.20 14.28
CA GLN A 249 -18.05 50.66 14.47
C GLN A 249 -18.82 51.43 13.39
N SER A 250 -18.76 51.01 12.13
CA SER A 250 -19.45 51.68 11.03
C SER A 250 -20.98 51.55 11.14
N LEU A 251 -21.49 50.36 11.48
CA LEU A 251 -22.91 50.13 11.79
C LEU A 251 -23.35 50.97 13.00
N ASP A 252 -22.50 51.05 14.04
CA ASP A 252 -22.75 51.85 15.22
C ASP A 252 -22.87 53.35 14.91
N HIS A 253 -21.97 53.87 14.07
CA HIS A 253 -22.02 55.28 13.64
C HIS A 253 -23.25 55.60 12.79
N VAL A 254 -23.66 54.71 11.87
CA VAL A 254 -24.94 54.84 11.16
C VAL A 254 -26.12 54.82 12.14
N ARG A 255 -26.13 53.86 13.07
CA ARG A 255 -27.17 53.70 14.10
C ARG A 255 -27.29 54.95 14.98
N LEU A 256 -26.17 55.56 15.38
CA LEU A 256 -26.15 56.77 16.20
C LEU A 256 -26.67 58.00 15.45
N SER A 257 -26.31 58.18 14.18
CA SER A 257 -26.82 59.32 13.38
C SER A 257 -28.30 59.19 13.04
N LEU A 258 -28.77 58.00 12.65
CA LEU A 258 -30.21 57.77 12.43
C LEU A 258 -31.02 57.90 13.74
N LYS A 259 -30.47 57.49 14.90
CA LYS A 259 -31.08 57.76 16.22
C LYS A 259 -31.12 59.26 16.53
N ALA A 260 -30.07 60.03 16.23
CA ALA A 260 -30.02 61.47 16.48
C ALA A 260 -31.10 62.24 15.70
N VAL A 261 -31.37 61.84 14.45
CA VAL A 261 -32.48 62.37 13.64
C VAL A 261 -33.84 62.13 14.32
N THR A 262 -34.08 60.92 14.85
CA THR A 262 -35.38 60.56 15.47
C THR A 262 -35.64 61.17 16.86
N LEU A 263 -34.78 62.06 17.35
CA LEU A 263 -34.80 62.59 18.72
C LEU A 263 -35.09 64.10 18.84
N GLU A 264 -35.37 64.81 17.74
CA GLU A 264 -35.68 66.26 17.80
C GLU A 264 -37.19 66.59 17.95
N ASP A 265 -38.08 65.59 17.98
CA ASP A 265 -39.49 65.71 18.41
C ASP A 265 -39.61 65.97 19.93
N GLY A 266 -39.18 67.16 20.39
CA GLY A 266 -39.25 67.51 21.82
C GLY A 266 -38.64 68.86 22.20
N PRO A 267 -39.41 69.97 22.21
CA PRO A 267 -38.96 71.21 22.82
C PRO A 267 -38.81 71.06 24.34
N HIS A 268 -37.72 71.61 24.87
CA HIS A 268 -37.31 71.69 26.29
C HIS A 268 -36.61 70.45 26.90
N GLY A 269 -35.27 70.51 26.92
CA GLY A 269 -34.54 70.27 28.17
C GLY A 269 -33.86 68.92 28.37
N MET A 270 -32.69 68.74 27.75
CA MET A 270 -31.61 67.93 28.35
C MET A 270 -30.44 68.83 28.74
N THR A 271 -30.24 68.98 30.05
CA THR A 271 -29.12 69.72 30.63
C THR A 271 -27.81 68.96 30.46
N ARG A 272 -26.72 69.69 30.19
CA ARG A 272 -25.33 69.21 30.14
C ARG A 272 -24.90 68.62 31.49
N ALA A 273 -25.18 67.34 31.71
CA ALA A 273 -24.91 66.64 32.96
C ALA A 273 -24.66 65.12 32.78
N ASP A 274 -23.95 64.72 31.72
CA ASP A 274 -23.27 63.42 31.64
C ASP A 274 -22.02 63.54 30.75
N VAL A 275 -20.93 63.99 31.36
CA VAL A 275 -19.55 63.86 30.85
C VAL A 275 -18.70 63.49 32.08
N PRO A 276 -18.00 62.34 32.09
CA PRO A 276 -17.19 61.94 33.24
C PRO A 276 -16.04 62.93 33.48
N ALA A 277 -15.67 63.11 34.74
CA ALA A 277 -14.74 64.15 35.15
C ALA A 277 -13.30 63.88 34.68
N ALA A 278 -12.67 64.92 34.13
CA ALA A 278 -11.23 65.08 34.05
C ALA A 278 -10.82 66.28 34.91
N GLU A 279 -9.65 66.23 35.54
CA GLU A 279 -9.31 67.09 36.68
C GLU A 279 -9.01 68.56 36.31
N ALA A 280 -9.19 69.44 37.29
CA ALA A 280 -8.96 70.88 37.15
C ALA A 280 -7.57 71.29 37.67
N LEU A 281 -7.01 72.35 37.09
CA LEU A 281 -5.95 73.15 37.71
C LEU A 281 -6.24 74.65 37.50
N ALA A 282 -5.97 75.47 38.52
CA ALA A 282 -6.31 76.91 38.56
C ALA A 282 -5.24 77.79 37.85
N ALA A 283 -5.38 79.12 37.63
CA ALA A 283 -6.27 80.18 38.17
C ALA A 283 -6.50 81.27 37.06
N ASN A 284 -6.75 82.60 37.21
CA ASN A 284 -6.70 83.53 38.35
C ASN A 284 -7.53 84.85 38.16
N THR A 285 -8.84 84.83 38.48
CA THR A 285 -9.58 86.00 39.05
C THR A 285 -9.77 87.23 38.06
N PRO A 286 -10.34 88.41 38.41
CA PRO A 286 -11.72 88.74 37.97
C PRO A 286 -12.02 90.17 37.42
N ALA A 287 -13.30 90.38 37.01
CA ALA A 287 -14.05 91.66 36.93
C ALA A 287 -13.59 92.69 35.86
N ALA A 288 -14.39 93.65 35.36
CA ALA A 288 -15.81 94.04 35.47
C ALA A 288 -16.32 94.46 34.04
N THR A 289 -17.48 95.07 33.73
CA THR A 289 -18.56 95.80 34.46
C THR A 289 -19.86 95.74 33.62
N ALA A 290 -21.01 96.21 34.11
CA ALA A 290 -22.29 96.25 33.39
C ALA A 290 -22.79 97.68 33.03
N VAL A 291 -23.61 97.80 31.98
CA VAL A 291 -24.47 98.96 31.64
C VAL A 291 -25.82 98.45 31.07
N HIS A 292 -26.88 99.24 31.22
CA HIS A 292 -28.30 98.92 30.97
C HIS A 292 -28.77 98.96 29.48
N ASP A 293 -29.82 98.16 29.20
CA ASP A 293 -31.13 98.46 28.56
C ASP A 293 -31.35 99.67 27.60
N PRO A 294 -32.49 99.72 26.84
CA PRO A 294 -33.41 98.64 26.39
C PRO A 294 -33.82 98.75 24.89
N ALA A 295 -34.53 97.74 24.36
CA ALA A 295 -35.67 97.92 23.40
C ALA A 295 -36.30 96.57 22.99
N ALA A 296 -37.60 96.36 23.24
CA ALA A 296 -38.31 95.15 22.82
C ALA A 296 -39.69 95.46 22.18
N THR A 297 -39.75 95.55 20.84
CA THR A 297 -41.01 95.52 20.05
C THR A 297 -40.72 95.15 18.58
N ALA A 298 -40.33 93.90 18.30
CA ALA A 298 -40.12 93.41 16.92
C ALA A 298 -40.47 91.91 16.70
N ALA A 299 -40.96 91.21 17.73
CA ALA A 299 -40.93 89.74 17.81
C ALA A 299 -42.17 89.00 17.23
N SER A 300 -42.99 89.64 16.37
CA SER A 300 -44.29 89.08 15.94
C SER A 300 -44.42 88.79 14.44
N ALA A 301 -43.50 89.26 13.60
CA ALA A 301 -43.55 89.06 12.14
C ALA A 301 -42.43 88.13 11.63
N THR A 302 -41.34 88.01 12.38
CA THR A 302 -40.24 87.06 12.09
C THR A 302 -40.65 85.61 12.37
N ALA A 303 -41.41 85.37 13.45
CA ALA A 303 -41.70 84.03 13.96
C ALA A 303 -42.31 83.05 12.95
N SER A 304 -43.15 83.49 12.00
CA SER A 304 -43.71 82.58 10.97
C SER A 304 -42.76 82.33 9.80
N ALA A 305 -41.83 83.25 9.51
CA ALA A 305 -40.78 83.05 8.53
C ALA A 305 -39.66 82.17 9.09
N ASP A 306 -39.26 82.40 10.34
CA ASP A 306 -38.28 81.55 11.04
C ASP A 306 -38.85 80.13 11.27
N ALA A 307 -40.15 79.96 11.52
CA ALA A 307 -40.76 78.63 11.60
C ALA A 307 -40.76 77.88 10.26
N ALA A 308 -41.05 78.55 9.15
CA ALA A 308 -40.97 77.93 7.82
C ALA A 308 -39.52 77.57 7.46
N ASN A 309 -38.57 78.49 7.68
CA ASN A 309 -37.14 78.23 7.47
C ASN A 309 -36.61 77.11 8.39
N ALA A 310 -37.12 76.98 9.62
CA ALA A 310 -36.73 75.90 10.53
C ALA A 310 -37.18 74.52 10.02
N ILE A 311 -38.38 74.41 9.46
CA ILE A 311 -38.88 73.17 8.81
C ILE A 311 -38.02 72.80 7.60
N ASP A 312 -37.58 73.79 6.81
CA ASP A 312 -36.66 73.55 5.69
C ASP A 312 -35.22 73.21 6.16
N GLU A 313 -34.70 73.85 7.21
CA GLU A 313 -33.40 73.48 7.83
C GLU A 313 -33.43 72.05 8.43
N GLU A 314 -34.53 71.66 9.07
CA GLU A 314 -34.77 70.31 9.62
C GLU A 314 -34.81 69.26 8.49
N LYS A 315 -35.58 69.53 7.42
CA LYS A 315 -35.63 68.65 6.24
C LYS A 315 -34.29 68.53 5.52
N LEU A 316 -33.51 69.62 5.42
CA LEU A 316 -32.16 69.60 4.85
C LEU A 316 -31.20 68.76 5.71
N PHE A 317 -31.28 68.85 7.04
CA PHE A 317 -30.50 68.02 7.96
C PHE A 317 -30.90 66.54 7.88
N LEU A 318 -32.21 66.25 7.81
CA LEU A 318 -32.76 64.91 7.62
C LEU A 318 -32.28 64.30 6.29
N ALA A 319 -32.37 65.04 5.19
CA ALA A 319 -31.91 64.60 3.87
C ALA A 319 -30.40 64.29 3.86
N GLU A 320 -29.57 65.22 4.33
CA GLU A 320 -28.10 65.03 4.35
C GLU A 320 -27.67 63.90 5.28
N THR A 321 -28.27 63.78 6.47
CA THR A 321 -27.94 62.70 7.41
C THR A 321 -28.40 61.34 6.89
N THR A 322 -29.54 61.28 6.21
CA THR A 322 -30.05 60.07 5.54
C THR A 322 -29.12 59.65 4.39
N ARG A 323 -28.75 60.61 3.53
CA ARG A 323 -27.84 60.42 2.38
C ARG A 323 -26.47 59.91 2.84
N LEU A 324 -25.89 60.54 3.85
CA LEU A 324 -24.56 60.21 4.38
C LEU A 324 -24.57 58.88 5.15
N SER A 325 -25.68 58.54 5.80
CA SER A 325 -25.91 57.21 6.39
C SER A 325 -26.07 56.12 5.33
N ALA A 326 -26.72 56.41 4.19
CA ALA A 326 -26.83 55.48 3.07
C ALA A 326 -25.48 55.19 2.40
N THR A 327 -24.61 56.20 2.29
CA THR A 327 -23.21 56.01 1.82
C THR A 327 -22.40 55.15 2.79
N LEU A 328 -22.46 55.40 4.11
CA LEU A 328 -21.77 54.51 5.06
C LEU A 328 -22.32 53.08 5.04
N LEU A 329 -23.63 52.88 4.86
CA LEU A 329 -24.17 51.53 4.66
C LEU A 329 -23.71 50.89 3.34
N GLU A 330 -23.44 51.68 2.30
CA GLU A 330 -22.87 51.20 1.04
C GLU A 330 -21.42 50.71 1.25
N ASP A 331 -20.59 51.50 1.94
CA ASP A 331 -19.23 51.14 2.34
C ASP A 331 -19.19 49.88 3.22
N VAL A 332 -20.14 49.73 4.16
CA VAL A 332 -20.26 48.52 5.00
C VAL A 332 -20.76 47.33 4.19
N CYS A 333 -21.72 47.50 3.28
CA CYS A 333 -22.15 46.43 2.37
C CYS A 333 -20.96 45.94 1.52
N GLY A 334 -20.16 46.85 0.96
CA GLY A 334 -18.97 46.51 0.19
C GLY A 334 -17.90 45.78 1.01
N GLN A 335 -17.63 46.23 2.24
CA GLN A 335 -16.70 45.55 3.15
C GLN A 335 -17.19 44.15 3.56
N LEU A 336 -18.48 44.01 3.88
CA LEU A 336 -19.09 42.74 4.25
C LEU A 336 -19.13 41.75 3.07
N GLN A 337 -19.45 42.21 1.86
CA GLN A 337 -19.40 41.41 0.63
C GLN A 337 -17.96 41.00 0.26
N SER A 338 -16.98 41.89 0.44
CA SER A 338 -15.56 41.57 0.23
C SER A 338 -15.04 40.52 1.23
N SER A 339 -15.37 40.69 2.53
CA SER A 339 -15.08 39.72 3.58
C SER A 339 -15.73 38.36 3.29
N LEU A 340 -17.00 38.35 2.86
CA LEU A 340 -17.72 37.15 2.47
C LEU A 340 -17.08 36.45 1.26
N ALA A 341 -16.75 37.18 0.20
CA ALA A 341 -16.11 36.62 -1.00
C ALA A 341 -14.73 36.03 -0.70
N SER A 342 -13.96 36.65 0.21
CA SER A 342 -12.72 36.08 0.75
C SER A 342 -12.99 34.77 1.51
N PHE A 343 -13.97 34.74 2.40
CA PHE A 343 -14.34 33.52 3.15
C PHE A 343 -14.79 32.39 2.22
N GLU A 344 -15.62 32.68 1.22
CA GLU A 344 -16.07 31.71 0.22
C GLU A 344 -14.91 31.16 -0.62
N GLY A 345 -14.00 32.03 -1.09
CA GLY A 345 -12.81 31.64 -1.84
C GLY A 345 -11.87 30.74 -1.05
N SER A 346 -11.51 31.14 0.17
CA SER A 346 -10.62 30.37 1.04
C SER A 346 -11.28 29.06 1.52
N LEU A 347 -12.60 29.01 1.75
CA LEU A 347 -13.34 27.77 2.03
C LEU A 347 -13.35 26.82 0.81
N SER A 348 -13.54 27.34 -0.40
CA SER A 348 -13.45 26.54 -1.64
C SER A 348 -12.04 25.96 -1.84
N ALA A 349 -11.00 26.75 -1.55
CA ALA A 349 -9.61 26.29 -1.62
C ALA A 349 -9.31 25.16 -0.61
N ILE A 350 -9.94 25.19 0.58
CA ILE A 350 -9.87 24.08 1.54
C ILE A 350 -10.55 22.83 0.96
N ASP A 351 -11.70 22.95 0.31
CA ASP A 351 -12.43 21.82 -0.27
C ASP A 351 -11.70 21.18 -1.47
N ASP A 352 -11.04 21.98 -2.31
CA ASP A 352 -10.19 21.49 -3.41
C ASP A 352 -8.95 20.74 -2.89
N LEU A 353 -8.35 21.19 -1.80
CA LEU A 353 -7.26 20.47 -1.11
C LEU A 353 -7.77 19.16 -0.46
N VAL A 354 -8.89 19.20 0.26
CA VAL A 354 -9.49 18.03 0.92
C VAL A 354 -9.90 16.96 -0.10
N SER A 355 -10.52 17.36 -1.21
CA SER A 355 -10.91 16.44 -2.27
C SER A 355 -9.69 15.85 -3.00
N THR A 356 -8.65 16.64 -3.26
CA THR A 356 -7.38 16.18 -3.86
C THR A 356 -6.66 15.16 -2.98
N VAL A 357 -6.56 15.41 -1.67
CA VAL A 357 -5.97 14.47 -0.69
C VAL A 357 -6.74 13.15 -0.64
N ASN A 358 -8.06 13.19 -0.58
CA ASN A 358 -8.90 11.99 -0.56
C ASN A 358 -8.82 11.20 -1.88
N ARG A 359 -8.82 11.88 -3.03
CA ARG A 359 -8.66 11.26 -4.36
C ARG A 359 -7.30 10.57 -4.49
N ARG A 360 -6.20 11.24 -4.13
CA ARG A 360 -4.86 10.65 -4.16
C ARG A 360 -4.75 9.39 -3.29
N LYS A 361 -5.32 9.40 -2.08
CA LYS A 361 -5.37 8.21 -1.22
C LYS A 361 -6.12 7.05 -1.90
N ALA A 362 -7.27 7.32 -2.53
CA ALA A 362 -8.08 6.29 -3.19
C ALA A 362 -7.37 5.70 -4.42
N GLU A 363 -6.77 6.56 -5.27
CA GLU A 363 -5.96 6.16 -6.43
C GLU A 363 -4.81 5.23 -6.00
N TRP A 364 -4.01 5.67 -5.02
CA TRP A 364 -2.87 4.89 -4.51
C TRP A 364 -3.28 3.53 -3.89
N LEU A 365 -4.32 3.51 -3.05
CA LEU A 365 -4.83 2.26 -2.46
C LEU A 365 -5.29 1.25 -3.51
N SER A 366 -5.89 1.71 -4.61
CA SER A 366 -6.33 0.83 -5.70
C SER A 366 -5.15 0.15 -6.41
N GLY A 367 -4.03 0.85 -6.60
CA GLY A 367 -2.81 0.29 -7.17
C GLY A 367 -2.10 -0.68 -6.22
N PHE A 368 -2.12 -0.41 -4.92
CA PHE A 368 -1.44 -1.22 -3.90
C PHE A 368 -1.98 -2.67 -3.84
N VAL A 369 -3.30 -2.85 -3.93
CA VAL A 369 -3.97 -4.16 -3.77
C VAL A 369 -3.63 -5.15 -4.91
N ALA A 370 -3.24 -4.67 -6.09
CA ALA A 370 -3.03 -5.51 -7.27
C ALA A 370 -1.78 -6.42 -7.22
N VAL A 371 -0.86 -6.22 -6.26
CA VAL A 371 0.49 -6.81 -6.25
C VAL A 371 0.58 -8.12 -5.43
N SER A 372 -0.56 -8.78 -5.15
CA SER A 372 -0.63 -10.01 -4.35
C SER A 372 -0.34 -11.30 -5.14
N GLY A 373 0.79 -11.33 -5.87
CA GLY A 373 1.28 -12.55 -6.51
C GLY A 373 1.88 -13.52 -5.48
N GLN A 374 1.14 -14.59 -5.13
CA GLN A 374 1.63 -15.68 -4.28
C GLN A 374 2.14 -16.83 -5.16
N ALA A 375 3.36 -17.32 -4.89
CA ALA A 375 3.95 -18.43 -5.64
C ALA A 375 3.20 -19.74 -5.38
N ASP A 376 3.00 -20.55 -6.42
CA ASP A 376 2.37 -21.88 -6.33
C ASP A 376 3.38 -22.93 -5.82
N LEU A 377 3.72 -22.77 -4.54
CA LEU A 377 4.62 -23.64 -3.79
C LEU A 377 4.07 -25.07 -3.70
N GLY A 378 2.74 -25.21 -3.66
CA GLY A 378 2.06 -26.51 -3.55
C GLY A 378 2.20 -27.34 -4.82
N SER A 379 2.11 -26.73 -6.01
CA SER A 379 2.35 -27.44 -7.27
C SER A 379 3.80 -27.95 -7.39
N LEU A 380 4.78 -27.08 -7.10
CA LEU A 380 6.20 -27.43 -7.18
C LEU A 380 6.60 -28.54 -6.17
N GLU A 381 6.14 -28.43 -4.93
CA GLU A 381 6.34 -29.45 -3.88
C GLU A 381 5.75 -30.80 -4.29
N ASN A 382 4.54 -30.81 -4.86
CA ASN A 382 3.91 -32.03 -5.35
C ASN A 382 4.69 -32.66 -6.52
N SER A 383 5.30 -31.88 -7.41
CA SER A 383 6.15 -32.41 -8.50
C SER A 383 7.37 -33.12 -7.93
N TYR A 384 8.13 -32.45 -7.05
CA TYR A 384 9.32 -33.02 -6.42
C TYR A 384 9.00 -34.31 -5.62
N LEU A 385 7.94 -34.29 -4.80
CA LEU A 385 7.51 -35.47 -4.05
C LEU A 385 6.95 -36.61 -4.94
N ALA A 386 6.34 -36.28 -6.09
CA ALA A 386 5.97 -37.30 -7.08
C ALA A 386 7.22 -37.91 -7.73
N GLY A 387 8.22 -37.10 -8.06
CA GLY A 387 9.53 -37.53 -8.55
C GLY A 387 10.25 -38.50 -7.60
N LYS A 388 10.44 -38.11 -6.33
CA LYS A 388 11.12 -38.98 -5.33
C LYS A 388 10.40 -40.32 -5.14
N ARG A 389 9.06 -40.32 -5.11
CA ARG A 389 8.25 -41.57 -5.06
C ARG A 389 8.42 -42.44 -6.30
N LYS A 390 8.49 -41.85 -7.50
CA LYS A 390 8.67 -42.55 -8.77
C LYS A 390 10.03 -43.25 -8.83
N VAL A 391 11.10 -42.51 -8.51
CA VAL A 391 12.47 -43.03 -8.43
C VAL A 391 12.56 -44.17 -7.41
N ALA A 392 11.97 -44.00 -6.21
CA ALA A 392 11.95 -45.05 -5.20
C ALA A 392 11.20 -46.33 -5.65
N GLN A 393 10.14 -46.20 -6.44
CA GLN A 393 9.47 -47.35 -7.06
C GLN A 393 10.35 -48.03 -8.12
N SER A 394 10.96 -47.26 -9.04
CA SER A 394 11.85 -47.80 -10.07
C SER A 394 13.09 -48.48 -9.47
N ALA A 395 13.64 -47.95 -8.39
CA ALA A 395 14.70 -48.60 -7.61
C ALA A 395 14.23 -49.94 -7.02
N ARG A 396 13.03 -50.03 -6.41
CA ARG A 396 12.50 -51.33 -5.92
C ARG A 396 12.38 -52.38 -7.04
N HIS A 397 11.94 -51.99 -8.24
CA HIS A 397 11.88 -52.90 -9.40
C HIS A 397 13.27 -53.37 -9.88
N VAL A 398 14.26 -52.47 -9.90
CA VAL A 398 15.67 -52.83 -10.21
C VAL A 398 16.22 -53.78 -9.13
N ALA A 399 15.94 -53.56 -7.84
CA ALA A 399 16.40 -54.43 -6.75
C ALA A 399 15.84 -55.86 -6.85
N GLU A 400 14.57 -56.00 -7.22
CA GLU A 400 14.01 -57.32 -7.55
C GLU A 400 14.67 -57.95 -8.78
N GLY A 401 14.95 -57.15 -9.81
CA GLY A 401 15.60 -57.62 -11.04
C GLY A 401 17.03 -58.12 -10.80
N VAL A 402 17.81 -57.41 -9.99
CA VAL A 402 19.15 -57.82 -9.51
C VAL A 402 19.07 -59.20 -8.85
N LYS A 403 18.10 -59.41 -7.94
CA LYS A 403 17.90 -60.70 -7.29
C LYS A 403 17.48 -61.81 -8.27
N ARG A 404 16.57 -61.50 -9.21
CA ARG A 404 16.15 -62.45 -10.27
C ARG A 404 17.34 -62.86 -11.15
N LEU A 405 18.27 -61.96 -11.42
CA LEU A 405 19.50 -62.23 -12.18
C LEU A 405 20.43 -63.19 -11.41
N GLU A 406 20.68 -62.92 -10.12
CA GLU A 406 21.52 -63.78 -9.28
C GLU A 406 20.95 -65.21 -9.11
N ASP A 407 19.64 -65.34 -8.88
CA ASP A 407 18.95 -66.63 -8.80
C ASP A 407 19.12 -67.45 -10.11
N ARG A 408 19.02 -66.79 -11.27
CA ARG A 408 19.24 -67.41 -12.59
C ARG A 408 20.70 -67.77 -12.82
N PHE A 409 21.64 -66.92 -12.40
CA PHE A 409 23.07 -67.19 -12.56
C PHE A 409 23.50 -68.43 -11.75
N ASN A 410 23.00 -68.55 -10.52
CA ASN A 410 23.24 -69.73 -9.68
C ASN A 410 22.71 -71.03 -10.33
N ALA A 411 21.61 -70.97 -11.08
CA ALA A 411 21.09 -72.12 -11.83
C ALA A 411 22.01 -72.54 -13.00
N VAL A 412 22.58 -71.59 -13.75
CA VAL A 412 23.56 -71.87 -14.83
C VAL A 412 24.82 -72.51 -14.25
N ASN A 413 25.37 -71.95 -13.17
CA ASN A 413 26.56 -72.47 -12.50
C ASN A 413 26.35 -73.91 -11.96
N ALA A 414 25.18 -74.20 -11.39
CA ALA A 414 24.79 -75.54 -10.92
C ALA A 414 24.63 -76.58 -12.04
N ILE A 415 24.44 -76.14 -13.29
CA ILE A 415 24.47 -76.99 -14.49
C ILE A 415 25.91 -77.23 -14.93
N LEU A 416 26.73 -76.17 -14.99
CA LEU A 416 28.11 -76.27 -15.43
C LEU A 416 28.98 -77.16 -14.53
N SER A 417 28.74 -77.13 -13.21
CA SER A 417 29.36 -78.06 -12.26
C SER A 417 29.12 -79.54 -12.63
N ARG A 418 27.94 -79.89 -13.16
CA ARG A 418 27.64 -81.25 -13.65
C ARG A 418 28.40 -81.54 -14.95
N PHE A 419 28.53 -80.54 -15.81
CA PHE A 419 29.23 -80.60 -17.09
C PHE A 419 30.69 -81.05 -16.90
N ASN A 420 31.40 -80.39 -15.99
CA ASN A 420 32.78 -80.72 -15.65
C ASN A 420 32.93 -82.16 -15.12
N ASN A 421 32.02 -82.60 -14.22
CA ASN A 421 31.99 -83.97 -13.72
C ASN A 421 31.80 -85.03 -14.83
N ILE A 422 30.92 -84.78 -15.81
CA ILE A 422 30.69 -85.68 -16.96
C ILE A 422 31.93 -85.75 -17.86
N VAL A 423 32.59 -84.61 -18.10
CA VAL A 423 33.79 -84.53 -18.93
C VAL A 423 34.99 -85.24 -18.27
N ILE A 424 35.14 -85.14 -16.95
CA ILE A 424 36.13 -85.93 -16.18
C ILE A 424 35.85 -87.43 -16.33
N ALA A 425 34.59 -87.87 -16.21
CA ALA A 425 34.20 -89.27 -16.40
C ALA A 425 34.46 -89.76 -17.84
N SER A 426 34.20 -88.93 -18.84
CA SER A 426 34.50 -89.19 -20.26
C SER A 426 36.00 -89.47 -20.47
N ARG A 427 36.86 -88.62 -19.89
CA ARG A 427 38.33 -88.79 -19.98
C ARG A 427 38.81 -90.11 -19.37
N ILE A 428 38.19 -90.57 -18.27
CA ILE A 428 38.50 -91.84 -17.63
C ILE A 428 38.12 -93.03 -18.54
N GLU A 429 36.94 -93.02 -19.15
CA GLU A 429 36.48 -94.16 -19.97
C GLU A 429 37.27 -94.30 -21.29
N ILE A 430 37.70 -93.19 -21.90
CA ILE A 430 38.60 -93.20 -23.08
C ILE A 430 39.97 -93.79 -22.69
N ALA A 431 40.53 -93.36 -21.56
CA ALA A 431 41.80 -93.90 -21.06
C ALA A 431 41.70 -95.41 -20.75
N ARG A 432 40.52 -95.89 -20.35
CA ARG A 432 40.24 -97.30 -20.06
C ARG A 432 40.04 -98.16 -21.31
N ASN A 433 39.62 -97.58 -22.44
CA ASN A 433 39.22 -98.33 -23.64
C ASN A 433 39.90 -97.81 -24.92
N LYS A 434 41.00 -98.47 -25.34
CA LYS A 434 41.77 -98.11 -26.56
C LYS A 434 40.93 -98.02 -27.84
N ALA A 435 39.79 -98.71 -27.94
CA ALA A 435 38.90 -98.61 -29.11
C ALA A 435 38.23 -97.23 -29.26
N LEU A 436 38.16 -96.42 -28.19
CA LEU A 436 37.64 -95.06 -28.21
C LEU A 436 38.67 -94.00 -28.65
N GLY A 437 39.92 -94.39 -28.95
CA GLY A 437 40.97 -93.46 -29.40
C GLY A 437 40.59 -92.64 -30.65
N LEU A 438 39.68 -93.15 -31.49
CA LEU A 438 39.12 -92.43 -32.64
C LEU A 438 38.29 -91.19 -32.27
N VAL A 439 37.79 -91.10 -31.02
CA VAL A 439 36.99 -89.96 -30.51
C VAL A 439 37.85 -89.03 -29.63
N ALA A 440 39.12 -89.36 -29.40
CA ALA A 440 39.98 -88.62 -28.46
C ALA A 440 40.16 -87.13 -28.83
N ASN A 441 40.32 -86.81 -30.12
CA ASN A 441 40.41 -85.43 -30.59
C ASN A 441 39.09 -84.67 -30.38
N THR A 442 37.95 -85.32 -30.62
CA THR A 442 36.63 -84.74 -30.39
C THR A 442 36.41 -84.46 -28.90
N VAL A 443 36.91 -85.34 -28.01
CA VAL A 443 36.84 -85.13 -26.57
C VAL A 443 37.80 -84.05 -26.09
N ALA A 444 38.99 -83.92 -26.70
CA ALA A 444 39.89 -82.80 -26.42
C ALA A 444 39.21 -81.46 -26.75
N GLY A 445 38.48 -81.37 -27.87
CA GLY A 445 37.61 -80.22 -28.18
C GLY A 445 36.52 -80.01 -27.13
N MET A 446 35.77 -81.05 -26.75
CA MET A 446 34.76 -80.95 -25.69
C MET A 446 35.34 -80.52 -24.33
N MET A 447 36.60 -80.88 -24.02
CA MET A 447 37.31 -80.41 -22.84
C MET A 447 37.66 -78.92 -22.92
N ASP A 448 38.15 -78.45 -24.07
CA ASP A 448 38.45 -77.04 -24.32
C ASP A 448 37.19 -76.17 -24.17
N LEU A 449 36.09 -76.52 -24.86
CA LEU A 449 34.81 -75.84 -24.73
C LEU A 449 34.30 -75.83 -23.28
N THR A 450 34.39 -76.95 -22.58
CA THR A 450 33.95 -77.03 -21.17
C THR A 450 34.83 -76.16 -20.26
N GLN A 451 36.11 -75.97 -20.59
CA GLN A 451 37.00 -75.07 -19.88
C GLN A 451 36.70 -73.60 -20.19
N ARG A 452 36.43 -73.25 -21.46
CA ARG A 452 35.98 -71.91 -21.88
C ARG A 452 34.66 -71.52 -21.20
N LEU A 453 33.63 -72.35 -21.34
CA LEU A 453 32.35 -72.24 -20.61
C LEU A 453 32.56 -72.07 -19.10
N SER A 454 33.46 -72.85 -18.49
CA SER A 454 33.73 -72.77 -17.05
C SER A 454 34.40 -71.48 -16.63
N GLN A 455 35.23 -70.88 -17.50
CA GLN A 455 35.89 -69.62 -17.25
C GLN A 455 34.92 -68.45 -17.43
N ASP A 456 34.09 -68.48 -18.47
CA ASP A 456 33.10 -67.44 -18.78
C ASP A 456 31.99 -67.40 -17.72
N VAL A 457 31.39 -68.54 -17.37
CA VAL A 457 30.41 -68.63 -16.28
C VAL A 457 31.02 -68.29 -14.92
N SER A 458 32.30 -68.60 -14.68
CA SER A 458 32.99 -68.15 -13.45
C SER A 458 33.18 -66.64 -13.42
N SER A 459 33.50 -66.02 -14.55
CA SER A 459 33.75 -64.58 -14.67
C SER A 459 32.46 -63.77 -14.55
N ALA A 460 31.44 -64.11 -15.36
CA ALA A 460 30.10 -63.55 -15.25
C ALA A 460 29.45 -63.82 -13.88
N GLY A 461 29.77 -64.95 -13.24
CA GLY A 461 29.34 -65.28 -11.88
C GLY A 461 30.12 -64.58 -10.77
N GLN A 462 31.26 -63.95 -11.06
CA GLN A 462 31.91 -63.01 -10.15
C GLN A 462 31.30 -61.62 -10.35
N LEU A 463 31.20 -61.16 -11.61
CA LEU A 463 30.59 -59.88 -12.00
C LEU A 463 29.15 -59.74 -11.47
N THR A 464 28.31 -60.76 -11.64
CA THR A 464 26.92 -60.75 -11.12
C THR A 464 26.87 -60.59 -9.59
N ARG A 465 27.88 -61.07 -8.85
CA ARG A 465 27.95 -60.96 -7.37
C ARG A 465 28.61 -59.68 -6.88
N SER A 466 29.55 -59.09 -7.62
CA SER A 466 30.01 -57.72 -7.34
C SER A 466 28.86 -56.75 -7.60
N PHE A 467 28.24 -56.82 -8.79
CA PHE A 467 27.07 -56.05 -9.17
C PHE A 467 25.92 -56.19 -8.15
N SER A 468 25.47 -57.42 -7.85
CA SER A 468 24.36 -57.66 -6.91
C SER A 468 24.65 -57.11 -5.52
N LYS A 469 25.91 -57.19 -5.05
CA LYS A 469 26.30 -56.60 -3.78
C LYS A 469 26.36 -55.07 -3.85
N THR A 470 27.11 -54.48 -4.77
CA THR A 470 27.27 -53.02 -4.87
C THR A 470 25.93 -52.33 -5.05
N MET A 471 25.12 -52.83 -5.99
CA MET A 471 23.79 -52.29 -6.23
C MET A 471 22.84 -52.57 -5.06
N GLY A 472 22.91 -53.75 -4.43
CA GLY A 472 22.12 -54.06 -3.24
C GLY A 472 22.43 -53.18 -2.03
N ASP A 473 23.71 -53.00 -1.71
CA ASP A 473 24.18 -52.15 -0.61
C ASP A 473 23.80 -50.67 -0.87
N GLU A 474 24.01 -50.14 -2.08
CA GLU A 474 23.64 -48.75 -2.39
C GLU A 474 22.11 -48.56 -2.50
N MET A 475 21.35 -49.57 -2.92
CA MET A 475 19.88 -49.50 -2.87
C MET A 475 19.34 -49.53 -1.44
N ILE A 476 20.02 -50.21 -0.52
CA ILE A 476 19.73 -50.13 0.92
C ILE A 476 20.16 -48.76 1.47
N SER A 477 21.23 -48.16 0.97
CA SER A 477 21.64 -46.78 1.28
C SER A 477 20.60 -45.74 0.81
N TYR A 478 20.08 -45.89 -0.42
CA TYR A 478 19.14 -44.95 -1.04
C TYR A 478 17.68 -45.13 -0.59
N LEU A 479 17.20 -46.37 -0.41
CA LEU A 479 15.82 -46.69 0.02
C LEU A 479 15.69 -46.93 1.53
N GLY A 480 16.79 -47.20 2.22
CA GLY A 480 16.87 -47.47 3.66
C GLY A 480 17.63 -46.41 4.46
N GLY A 481 18.09 -45.34 3.80
CA GLY A 481 18.71 -44.16 4.41
C GLY A 481 17.73 -43.26 5.15
N ASP A 482 16.99 -43.88 6.08
CA ASP A 482 15.90 -43.34 6.89
C ASP A 482 14.88 -42.47 6.11
N ASP A 483 14.03 -43.17 5.34
CA ASP A 483 12.79 -42.66 4.73
C ASP A 483 11.90 -41.91 5.75
N GLY A 484 12.09 -42.12 7.06
CA GLY A 484 11.46 -41.37 8.14
C GLY A 484 12.18 -40.06 8.47
N GLU A 485 13.48 -40.07 8.77
CA GLU A 485 14.24 -38.86 9.10
C GLU A 485 14.42 -37.91 7.91
N GLU A 486 14.71 -38.38 6.69
CA GLU A 486 14.78 -37.47 5.53
C GLU A 486 13.44 -36.81 5.21
N GLN A 487 12.34 -37.57 5.30
CA GLN A 487 11.01 -37.01 5.08
C GLN A 487 10.62 -36.05 6.21
N ARG A 488 11.03 -36.31 7.46
CA ARG A 488 10.85 -35.37 8.59
C ARG A 488 11.68 -34.09 8.43
N GLU A 489 12.95 -34.19 8.03
CA GLU A 489 13.80 -33.03 7.71
C GLU A 489 13.13 -32.18 6.61
N PHE A 490 12.64 -32.82 5.55
CA PHE A 490 11.92 -32.16 4.47
C PHE A 490 10.59 -31.53 4.93
N ASP A 491 9.74 -32.28 5.62
CA ASP A 491 8.43 -31.81 6.10
C ASP A 491 8.59 -30.66 7.11
N GLN A 492 9.64 -30.70 7.94
CA GLN A 492 10.00 -29.61 8.87
C GLN A 492 10.51 -28.37 8.13
N ALA A 493 11.37 -28.53 7.11
CA ALA A 493 11.80 -27.43 6.25
C ALA A 493 10.60 -26.80 5.53
N MET A 494 9.69 -27.60 4.97
CA MET A 494 8.48 -27.13 4.30
C MET A 494 7.45 -26.51 5.26
N ALA A 495 7.37 -26.97 6.51
CA ALA A 495 6.57 -26.33 7.55
C ALA A 495 7.14 -24.94 7.92
N SER A 496 8.47 -24.83 8.06
CA SER A 496 9.16 -23.55 8.29
C SER A 496 8.95 -22.57 7.13
N LEU A 497 9.10 -23.06 5.88
CA LEU A 497 8.90 -22.30 4.65
C LEU A 497 7.49 -21.71 4.54
N ARG A 498 6.45 -22.54 4.75
CA ARG A 498 5.05 -22.09 4.79
C ARG A 498 4.82 -21.08 5.91
N GLY A 499 5.51 -21.24 7.04
CA GLY A 499 5.51 -20.29 8.15
C GLY A 499 6.02 -18.90 7.76
N GLU A 500 7.17 -18.80 7.07
CA GLU A 500 7.70 -17.51 6.62
C GLU A 500 6.88 -16.89 5.47
N PHE A 501 6.34 -17.69 4.54
CA PHE A 501 5.40 -17.16 3.54
C PHE A 501 4.09 -16.66 4.17
N SER A 502 3.57 -17.31 5.22
CA SER A 502 2.45 -16.76 6.00
C SER A 502 2.85 -15.43 6.64
N ARG A 503 3.97 -15.39 7.39
CA ARG A 503 4.47 -14.17 8.05
C ARG A 503 4.65 -13.00 7.07
N LEU A 504 5.11 -13.27 5.86
CA LEU A 504 5.23 -12.27 4.79
C LEU A 504 3.85 -11.77 4.31
N ALA A 505 2.90 -12.69 4.06
CA ALA A 505 1.53 -12.34 3.66
C ALA A 505 0.75 -11.62 4.78
N ASP A 506 0.98 -11.99 6.04
CA ASP A 506 0.43 -11.37 7.23
C ASP A 506 1.00 -9.95 7.39
N SER A 507 2.31 -9.77 7.26
CA SER A 507 2.96 -8.45 7.28
C SER A 507 2.44 -7.52 6.17
N ARG A 508 2.21 -8.05 4.95
CA ARG A 508 1.58 -7.31 3.84
C ARG A 508 0.13 -6.92 4.17
N ARG A 509 -0.61 -7.76 4.90
CA ARG A 509 -2.00 -7.49 5.31
C ARG A 509 -2.08 -6.44 6.41
N ASP A 510 -1.17 -6.47 7.39
CA ASP A 510 -1.09 -5.49 8.47
C ASP A 510 -0.66 -4.11 7.95
N LEU A 511 0.27 -4.09 6.98
CA LEU A 511 0.61 -2.90 6.20
C LEU A 511 -0.64 -2.36 5.48
N LEU A 512 -1.39 -3.19 4.75
CA LEU A 512 -2.60 -2.78 4.04
C LEU A 512 -3.71 -2.28 5.00
N ALA A 513 -3.88 -2.92 6.16
CA ALA A 513 -4.80 -2.48 7.20
C ALA A 513 -4.41 -1.10 7.76
N THR A 514 -3.11 -0.85 7.93
CA THR A 514 -2.59 0.47 8.35
C THR A 514 -2.80 1.52 7.24
N ALA A 515 -2.45 1.18 5.99
CA ALA A 515 -2.61 2.01 4.79
C ALA A 515 -4.06 2.46 4.56
N THR A 516 -5.01 1.55 4.76
CA THR A 516 -6.43 1.84 4.62
C THR A 516 -6.98 2.63 5.81
N GLY A 517 -6.58 2.30 7.04
CA GLY A 517 -7.07 2.90 8.28
C GLY A 517 -6.66 4.36 8.51
N PHE A 518 -5.59 4.85 7.86
CA PHE A 518 -5.14 6.24 7.99
C PHE A 518 -6.18 7.26 7.52
N GLN A 519 -6.51 8.25 8.35
CA GLN A 519 -7.42 9.35 8.01
C GLN A 519 -6.63 10.67 7.86
N PRO A 520 -6.53 11.26 6.65
CA PRO A 520 -5.77 12.51 6.45
C PRO A 520 -6.38 13.74 7.15
N PHE A 521 -7.65 13.68 7.53
CA PHE A 521 -8.35 14.72 8.27
C PHE A 521 -9.14 14.09 9.41
N ALA A 522 -9.06 14.68 10.61
CA ALA A 522 -9.85 14.26 11.75
C ALA A 522 -11.34 14.60 11.56
N GLY A 523 -12.24 13.80 12.14
CA GLY A 523 -13.68 14.07 12.09
C GLY A 523 -14.07 15.44 12.68
N SER A 524 -13.29 15.96 13.63
CA SER A 524 -13.43 17.31 14.19
C SER A 524 -13.11 18.42 13.18
N PHE A 525 -12.14 18.22 12.29
CA PHE A 525 -11.84 19.17 11.20
C PHE A 525 -13.04 19.25 10.23
N ILE A 526 -13.58 18.11 9.80
CA ILE A 526 -14.72 18.05 8.89
C ILE A 526 -15.98 18.68 9.52
N ALA A 527 -16.22 18.43 10.81
CA ALA A 527 -17.32 19.05 11.53
C ALA A 527 -17.17 20.58 11.66
N ALA A 528 -15.98 21.06 12.04
CA ALA A 528 -15.72 22.50 12.18
C ALA A 528 -15.72 23.24 10.83
N LEU A 529 -15.29 22.60 9.75
CA LEU A 529 -15.42 23.13 8.39
C LEU A 529 -16.89 23.27 7.96
N GLY A 530 -17.75 22.32 8.36
CA GLY A 530 -19.21 22.44 8.20
C GLY A 530 -19.79 23.59 9.01
N GLU A 531 -19.40 23.73 10.28
CA GLU A 531 -19.83 24.84 11.15
C GLU A 531 -19.41 26.21 10.59
N ALA A 532 -18.20 26.31 10.01
CA ALA A 532 -17.72 27.52 9.33
C ALA A 532 -18.62 27.89 8.14
N ARG A 533 -18.91 26.95 7.23
CA ARG A 533 -19.80 27.19 6.08
C ARG A 533 -21.20 27.62 6.53
N ASP A 534 -21.77 26.97 7.53
CA ASP A 534 -23.09 27.31 8.09
C ASP A 534 -23.15 28.75 8.62
N GLN A 535 -22.05 29.30 9.14
CA GLN A 535 -21.96 30.69 9.58
C GLN A 535 -21.72 31.65 8.41
N THR A 536 -20.85 31.32 7.44
CA THR A 536 -20.67 32.09 6.20
C THR A 536 -21.99 32.24 5.43
N ASP A 537 -22.79 31.16 5.34
CA ASP A 537 -24.12 31.16 4.71
C ASP A 537 -25.17 31.99 5.46
N ARG A 538 -24.98 32.25 6.76
CA ARG A 538 -25.82 33.20 7.53
C ARG A 538 -25.37 34.64 7.32
N ILE A 539 -24.06 34.89 7.28
CA ILE A 539 -23.50 36.21 6.98
C ILE A 539 -23.93 36.68 5.59
N ARG A 540 -23.97 35.79 4.57
CA ARG A 540 -24.51 36.13 3.24
C ARG A 540 -25.94 36.68 3.32
N ARG A 541 -26.82 36.02 4.08
CA ARG A 541 -28.23 36.46 4.26
C ARG A 541 -28.34 37.79 5.01
N LEU A 542 -27.45 38.06 5.97
CA LEU A 542 -27.37 39.36 6.62
C LEU A 542 -26.84 40.45 5.69
N ALA A 543 -25.89 40.14 4.81
CA ALA A 543 -25.40 41.07 3.79
C ALA A 543 -26.49 41.41 2.75
N ASP A 544 -27.29 40.42 2.35
CA ASP A 544 -28.47 40.63 1.50
C ASP A 544 -29.52 41.53 2.20
N GLU A 545 -29.80 41.29 3.49
CA GLU A 545 -30.71 42.16 4.26
C GLU A 545 -30.14 43.58 4.44
N LEU A 546 -28.85 43.72 4.74
CA LEU A 546 -28.18 45.00 4.89
C LEU A 546 -28.21 45.80 3.58
N SER A 547 -27.98 45.15 2.44
CA SER A 547 -28.09 45.78 1.11
C SER A 547 -29.54 46.21 0.82
N GLY A 548 -30.54 45.39 1.15
CA GLY A 548 -31.95 45.78 1.06
C GLY A 548 -32.31 46.99 1.93
N MET A 549 -31.72 47.10 3.13
CA MET A 549 -31.86 48.27 4.01
C MET A 549 -31.15 49.51 3.45
N GLN A 550 -29.94 49.35 2.89
CA GLN A 550 -29.19 50.42 2.23
C GLN A 550 -29.96 50.99 1.04
N GLN A 551 -30.50 50.13 0.16
CA GLN A 551 -31.31 50.53 -1.00
C GLN A 551 -32.58 51.26 -0.57
N SER A 552 -33.22 50.82 0.52
CA SER A 552 -34.39 51.49 1.10
C SER A 552 -34.05 52.90 1.61
N LEU A 553 -32.90 53.06 2.28
CA LEU A 553 -32.44 54.34 2.81
C LEU A 553 -31.98 55.31 1.70
N ALA A 554 -31.31 54.79 0.66
CA ALA A 554 -30.91 55.56 -0.51
C ALA A 554 -32.13 56.02 -1.34
N GLY A 555 -33.16 55.18 -1.47
CA GLY A 555 -34.45 55.54 -2.05
C GLY A 555 -35.12 56.68 -1.27
N TYR A 556 -35.18 56.56 0.06
CA TYR A 556 -35.74 57.58 0.94
C TYR A 556 -34.99 58.92 0.87
N ALA A 557 -33.65 58.90 0.82
CA ALA A 557 -32.84 60.11 0.57
C ALA A 557 -33.17 60.75 -0.79
N THR A 558 -33.28 59.96 -1.85
CA THR A 558 -33.60 60.42 -3.21
C THR A 558 -35.03 60.99 -3.31
N ASP A 559 -35.96 60.51 -2.48
CA ASP A 559 -37.33 61.03 -2.40
C ASP A 559 -37.39 62.35 -1.60
N LEU A 560 -36.64 62.47 -0.50
CA LEU A 560 -36.44 63.72 0.24
C LEU A 560 -35.81 64.83 -0.62
N GLU A 561 -34.72 64.52 -1.34
CA GLU A 561 -34.07 65.44 -2.28
C GLU A 561 -35.05 65.96 -3.34
N ARG A 562 -35.96 65.10 -3.81
CA ARG A 562 -36.99 65.44 -4.81
C ARG A 562 -38.11 66.30 -4.22
N GLU A 563 -38.52 66.08 -2.97
CA GLU A 563 -39.47 66.95 -2.29
C GLU A 563 -38.89 68.35 -2.04
N LEU A 564 -37.59 68.43 -1.73
CA LEU A 564 -36.84 69.69 -1.56
C LEU A 564 -36.44 70.38 -2.88
N GLY A 565 -36.72 69.76 -4.04
CA GLY A 565 -36.38 70.32 -5.36
C GLY A 565 -34.88 70.42 -5.65
N LEU A 566 -34.06 69.61 -4.99
CA LEU A 566 -32.61 69.56 -5.17
C LEU A 566 -32.23 68.72 -6.40
N SER A 567 -31.05 69.00 -6.98
CA SER A 567 -30.53 68.30 -8.16
C SER A 567 -29.22 67.60 -7.85
N LYS A 568 -28.90 66.50 -8.56
CA LYS A 568 -27.76 65.61 -8.27
C LYS A 568 -26.36 66.25 -8.32
N GLU A 569 -26.23 67.46 -8.83
CA GLU A 569 -24.97 68.22 -8.90
C GLU A 569 -24.91 69.41 -7.91
N ASP A 570 -26.03 69.73 -7.25
CA ASP A 570 -26.10 70.76 -6.21
C ASP A 570 -25.50 70.20 -4.91
N THR A 571 -24.17 70.27 -4.78
CA THR A 571 -23.48 69.92 -3.53
C THR A 571 -23.96 70.83 -2.40
N LEU A 572 -24.69 70.27 -1.42
CA LEU A 572 -25.41 71.03 -0.39
C LEU A 572 -24.53 72.03 0.38
N ALA A 573 -23.22 71.78 0.47
CA ALA A 573 -22.20 72.71 0.98
C ALA A 573 -22.33 74.16 0.44
N GLY A 574 -22.85 74.36 -0.78
CA GLY A 574 -23.10 75.68 -1.37
C GLY A 574 -24.38 76.40 -0.90
N LYS A 575 -25.32 75.71 -0.25
CA LYS A 575 -26.63 76.25 0.19
C LYS A 575 -26.94 76.06 1.69
N LEU A 576 -26.13 75.28 2.43
CA LEU A 576 -26.29 75.02 3.86
C LEU A 576 -26.04 76.27 4.73
N ASN A 577 -27.00 77.18 4.75
CA ASN A 577 -27.09 78.26 5.72
C ASN A 577 -27.76 77.77 7.03
N ILE A 578 -27.47 76.54 7.45
CA ILE A 578 -27.96 75.97 8.72
C ILE A 578 -27.47 76.86 9.86
N ARG A 579 -28.41 77.50 10.55
CA ARG A 579 -28.14 78.41 11.68
C ARG A 579 -27.89 77.65 12.97
N ASN A 580 -28.35 76.40 13.05
CA ASN A 580 -28.17 75.54 14.20
C ASN A 580 -26.75 74.93 14.25
N ASN A 581 -25.85 75.55 15.02
CA ASN A 581 -24.48 75.07 15.24
C ASN A 581 -24.40 73.60 15.71
N ARG A 582 -25.43 73.05 16.37
CA ARG A 582 -25.47 71.64 16.81
C ARG A 582 -25.59 70.68 15.63
N LEU A 583 -26.47 70.98 14.67
CA LEU A 583 -26.67 70.18 13.45
C LEU A 583 -25.42 70.24 12.57
N LYS A 584 -24.79 71.42 12.48
CA LYS A 584 -23.52 71.60 11.80
C LYS A 584 -22.39 70.77 12.43
N ASP A 585 -22.23 70.81 13.75
CA ASP A 585 -21.23 70.02 14.49
C ASP A 585 -21.44 68.50 14.31
N ILE A 586 -22.70 68.04 14.23
CA ILE A 586 -23.01 66.64 13.91
C ILE A 586 -22.59 66.27 12.49
N ILE A 587 -22.97 67.05 11.46
CA ILE A 587 -22.56 66.82 10.07
C ILE A 587 -21.03 66.90 9.93
N GLU A 588 -20.38 67.90 10.53
CA GLU A 588 -18.94 68.13 10.43
C GLU A 588 -18.14 66.98 11.05
N ARG A 589 -18.57 66.44 12.21
CA ARG A 589 -18.00 65.23 12.80
C ARG A 589 -18.18 63.99 11.91
N PHE A 590 -19.33 63.85 11.26
CA PHE A 590 -19.62 62.70 10.39
C PHE A 590 -18.83 62.78 9.07
N THR A 591 -18.65 63.97 8.51
CA THR A 591 -17.75 64.23 7.36
C THR A 591 -16.28 64.03 7.71
N ILE A 592 -15.86 64.37 8.95
CA ILE A 592 -14.53 64.02 9.46
C ILE A 592 -14.39 62.50 9.62
N PHE A 593 -15.44 61.81 10.06
CA PHE A 593 -15.44 60.34 10.16
C PHE A 593 -15.33 59.66 8.80
N THR A 594 -16.15 60.03 7.81
CA THR A 594 -16.07 59.46 6.45
C THR A 594 -14.70 59.71 5.83
N HIS A 595 -14.18 60.95 5.86
CA HIS A 595 -12.84 61.23 5.35
C HIS A 595 -11.73 60.46 6.10
N ARG A 596 -11.86 60.24 7.41
CA ARG A 596 -10.93 59.40 8.18
C ARG A 596 -11.03 57.92 7.79
N GLN A 597 -12.23 57.42 7.50
CA GLN A 597 -12.44 56.05 7.03
C GLN A 597 -11.85 55.84 5.63
N THR A 598 -12.07 56.77 4.69
CA THR A 598 -11.43 56.73 3.36
C THR A 598 -9.91 56.83 3.45
N ALA A 599 -9.37 57.69 4.35
CA ALA A 599 -7.93 57.80 4.56
C ALA A 599 -7.32 56.51 5.13
N ASN A 600 -8.00 55.84 6.07
CA ASN A 600 -7.58 54.54 6.60
C ASN A 600 -7.63 53.43 5.52
N GLN A 601 -8.65 53.43 4.64
CA GLN A 601 -8.72 52.48 3.52
C GLN A 601 -7.54 52.67 2.56
N ILE A 602 -7.19 53.91 2.20
CA ILE A 602 -6.03 54.21 1.34
C ILE A 602 -4.73 53.75 2.02
N ALA A 603 -4.55 54.04 3.31
CA ALA A 603 -3.35 53.63 4.06
C ALA A 603 -3.18 52.10 4.19
N ASN A 604 -4.27 51.32 4.17
CA ASN A 604 -4.21 49.86 4.19
C ASN A 604 -3.97 49.22 2.80
N LEU A 605 -4.12 49.97 1.70
CA LEU A 605 -3.90 49.44 0.35
C LEU A 605 -2.42 49.43 -0.07
N ASP A 606 -1.59 50.32 0.47
CA ASP A 606 -0.14 50.36 0.24
C ASP A 606 0.66 49.26 1.01
N GLY A 607 -0.04 48.34 1.71
CA GLY A 607 0.56 47.33 2.59
C GLY A 607 1.10 46.06 1.92
N CYS A 608 1.03 45.93 0.59
CA CYS A 608 1.29 44.69 -0.14
C CYS A 608 2.60 44.71 -0.95
N ASP A 609 3.76 44.59 -0.28
CA ASP A 609 4.95 43.87 -0.80
C ASP A 609 6.11 43.86 0.24
N ALA A 610 6.01 43.00 1.25
CA ALA A 610 7.11 42.71 2.18
C ALA A 610 7.01 41.28 2.73
N VAL A 611 7.73 40.35 2.09
CA VAL A 611 7.98 39.01 2.66
C VAL A 611 9.14 39.11 3.64
N ASP A 612 8.93 38.78 4.91
CA ASP A 612 10.02 38.39 5.81
C ASP A 612 9.53 37.53 7.00
N GLU A 613 10.34 36.54 7.38
CA GLU A 613 10.05 35.61 8.48
C GLU A 613 10.63 36.10 9.82
N VAL A 614 9.82 36.76 10.66
CA VAL A 614 10.13 36.88 12.10
C VAL A 614 8.88 36.64 12.94
N GLY A 615 8.97 35.70 13.89
CA GLY A 615 7.87 35.36 14.79
C GLY A 615 7.90 36.10 16.13
N VAL A 616 6.77 36.03 16.82
CA VAL A 616 6.57 36.34 18.25
C VAL A 616 6.64 37.82 18.66
N ALA A 617 5.48 38.45 18.69
CA ALA A 617 5.03 39.17 19.88
C ALA A 617 3.52 38.96 20.07
N SER A 618 3.09 38.62 21.29
CA SER A 618 1.67 38.51 21.64
C SER A 618 1.10 39.91 21.89
N GLY A 619 0.38 40.46 20.93
CA GLY A 619 -0.49 41.63 21.16
C GLY A 619 -1.78 41.19 21.88
N GLU A 620 -2.17 41.91 22.93
CA GLU A 620 -3.37 41.57 23.70
C GLU A 620 -4.66 41.78 22.90
N VAL A 621 -5.64 40.89 23.10
CA VAL A 621 -7.02 41.08 22.64
C VAL A 621 -7.67 42.12 23.54
N THR A 622 -7.57 43.40 23.16
CA THR A 622 -8.18 44.51 23.89
C THR A 622 -9.69 44.54 23.65
N LEU A 623 -10.44 43.74 24.42
CA LEU A 623 -11.89 43.76 24.47
C LEU A 623 -12.42 45.13 24.95
N PHE A 624 -13.07 45.87 24.05
CA PHE A 624 -13.94 47.02 24.32
C PHE A 624 -15.14 47.02 23.36
#